data_AF-A0A2G6HEY4-F1
#
_entry.id   AF-A0A2G6HEY4-F1
#
_cell.length_a   1.000
_cell.length_b   1.000
_cell.length_c   1.000
_cell.angle_alpha   90.00
_cell.angle_beta   90.00
_cell.angle_gamma   90.00
#
_symmetry.space_group_name_H-M   'P 1'
#
loop_
_entity.id
_entity.type
_entity.pdbx_description
1 polymer ?
#
loop_
_entity_poly.entity_id
_entity_poly.type
_entity_poly.pdbx_seq_one_letter_code
_entity_poly.pdbx_strand_id
1 'polypeptide(L)'
;MTKTPAPVKANARPKYGPADNRPRIGAGTGEKAISFFPSLKRLLKYLHPARFLIAFAVTLGTIGVALNVIGPKILGAATDKLLAGIIGARFPAGANREQIIEKLRAENPNLADMVSGVDFIPGVGIDFTAMGQILGLALVLFVIAGLFTYAQGWILNEVIQ
;
A
#
# COMPACT_ATOMS: atom_id res chain seq x y z
N MET A 1 25.32 0.40 33.61
CA MET A 1 26.20 -0.31 32.67
C MET A 1 25.62 -0.19 31.27
N THR A 2 26.01 0.82 30.51
CA THR A 2 25.57 1.04 29.12
C THR A 2 26.81 1.02 28.23
N LYS A 3 27.04 -0.10 27.52
CA LYS A 3 28.12 -0.22 26.54
C LYS A 3 27.71 0.49 25.25
N THR A 4 28.35 1.62 24.95
CA THR A 4 28.32 2.27 23.63
C THR A 4 28.88 1.31 22.56
N PRO A 5 28.18 1.05 21.43
CA PRO A 5 28.72 0.20 20.38
C PRO A 5 29.86 0.94 19.65
N ALA A 6 31.01 0.27 19.51
CA ALA A 6 32.21 0.82 18.89
C ALA A 6 31.99 1.13 17.40
N PRO A 7 32.61 2.20 16.85
CA PRO A 7 32.48 2.54 15.44
C PRO A 7 33.17 1.48 14.57
N VAL A 8 32.41 0.89 13.64
CA VAL A 8 32.93 -0.08 12.65
C VAL A 8 33.88 0.67 11.71
N LYS A 9 35.17 0.39 11.88
CA LYS A 9 36.27 1.02 11.13
C LYS A 9 36.49 0.23 9.84
N ALA A 10 36.45 0.89 8.68
CA ALA A 10 36.76 0.26 7.40
C ALA A 10 38.21 -0.28 7.42
N ASN A 11 38.43 -1.45 6.83
CA ASN A 11 39.76 -2.04 6.74
C ASN A 11 40.68 -1.12 5.93
N ALA A 12 41.81 -0.72 6.50
CA ALA A 12 42.77 0.12 5.82
C ALA A 12 43.36 -0.63 4.61
N ARG A 13 43.43 0.04 3.45
CA ARG A 13 44.10 -0.46 2.24
C ARG A 13 45.54 -0.85 2.61
N PRO A 14 46.00 -2.09 2.38
CA PRO A 14 47.37 -2.47 2.69
C PRO A 14 48.32 -1.62 1.83
N LYS A 15 49.15 -0.81 2.50
CA LYS A 15 50.02 0.18 1.84
C LYS A 15 51.23 -0.44 1.15
N TYR A 16 51.54 -1.71 1.46
CA TYR A 16 52.60 -2.49 0.82
C TYR A 16 52.16 -3.96 0.69
N GLY A 17 51.56 -4.29 -0.44
CA GLY A 17 51.39 -5.68 -0.91
C GLY A 17 52.16 -5.84 -2.21
N PRO A 18 52.70 -7.04 -2.53
CA PRO A 18 53.46 -7.24 -3.75
C PRO A 18 52.66 -6.78 -4.96
N ALA A 19 53.27 -5.97 -5.83
CA ALA A 19 52.71 -5.58 -7.11
C ALA A 19 52.68 -6.82 -8.03
N ASP A 20 51.74 -7.72 -7.79
CA ASP A 20 51.51 -8.90 -8.62
C ASP A 20 50.81 -8.41 -9.90
N ASN A 21 51.60 -8.22 -10.96
CA ASN A 21 51.18 -7.70 -12.25
C ASN A 21 50.48 -8.78 -13.11
N ARG A 22 49.71 -9.68 -12.47
CA ARG A 22 48.93 -10.71 -13.16
C ARG A 22 47.57 -10.12 -13.53
N PRO A 23 47.06 -10.35 -14.76
CA PRO A 23 45.70 -9.95 -15.11
C PRO A 23 44.71 -10.74 -14.25
N ARG A 24 44.24 -10.13 -13.15
CA ARG A 24 43.19 -10.69 -12.29
C ARG A 24 41.85 -10.55 -13.01
N ILE A 25 41.56 -11.49 -13.91
CA ILE A 25 40.19 -11.73 -14.35
C ILE A 25 39.43 -12.28 -13.14
N GLY A 26 38.42 -11.55 -12.67
CA GLY A 26 37.42 -12.10 -11.77
C GLY A 26 37.71 -12.07 -10.26
N ALA A 27 38.43 -11.07 -9.75
CA ALA A 27 38.31 -10.71 -8.34
C ALA A 27 37.35 -9.54 -8.21
N GLY A 28 36.05 -9.80 -8.46
CA GLY A 28 35.00 -8.87 -8.07
C GLY A 28 35.24 -8.52 -6.60
N THR A 29 35.55 -7.26 -6.34
CA THR A 29 35.63 -6.74 -5.00
C THR A 29 34.28 -7.00 -4.38
N GLY A 30 34.19 -8.01 -3.52
CA GLY A 30 33.06 -8.25 -2.64
C GLY A 30 32.99 -7.14 -1.61
N GLU A 31 32.97 -5.88 -2.05
CA GLU A 31 32.55 -4.73 -1.28
C GLU A 31 31.09 -4.97 -0.94
N LYS A 32 30.90 -5.72 0.15
CA LYS A 32 29.62 -5.81 0.84
C LYS A 32 29.16 -4.37 1.02
N ALA A 33 27.93 -4.09 0.58
CA ALA A 33 27.24 -2.84 0.88
C ALA A 33 26.98 -2.76 2.39
N ILE A 34 28.02 -2.50 3.18
CA ILE A 34 27.94 -2.55 4.66
C ILE A 34 27.18 -1.31 5.19
N SER A 35 26.93 -0.29 4.35
CA SER A 35 26.13 0.85 4.79
C SER A 35 25.38 1.56 3.65
N PHE A 36 24.10 1.21 3.51
CA PHE A 36 23.17 1.88 2.58
C PHE A 36 22.77 3.27 3.07
N PHE A 37 22.51 3.42 4.37
CA PHE A 37 22.06 4.68 4.96
C PHE A 37 23.05 5.86 4.80
N PRO A 38 24.37 5.69 5.04
CA PRO A 38 25.36 6.76 4.81
C PRO A 38 25.49 7.13 3.33
N SER A 39 25.38 6.15 2.44
CA SER A 39 25.44 6.34 0.99
C SER A 39 24.21 7.10 0.50
N LEU A 40 23.02 6.75 0.98
CA LEU A 40 21.77 7.48 0.73
C LEU A 40 21.84 8.92 1.25
N LYS A 41 22.35 9.14 2.47
CA LYS A 41 22.54 10.48 3.04
C LYS A 41 23.52 11.33 2.22
N ARG A 42 24.59 10.72 1.70
CA ARG A 42 25.54 11.40 0.80
C ARG A 42 24.90 11.76 -0.53
N LEU A 43 24.13 10.85 -1.12
CA LEU A 43 23.39 11.09 -2.36
C LEU A 43 22.36 12.23 -2.19
N LEU A 44 21.54 12.19 -1.14
CA LEU A 44 20.58 13.24 -0.80
C LEU A 44 21.25 14.60 -0.57
N LYS A 45 22.48 14.60 -0.02
CA LYS A 45 23.27 15.83 0.16
C LYS A 45 23.79 16.41 -1.16
N TYR A 46 24.16 15.57 -2.13
CA TYR A 46 24.52 16.02 -3.48
C TYR A 46 23.30 16.55 -4.25
N LEU A 47 22.12 16.02 -3.98
CA LEU A 47 20.85 16.45 -4.54
C LEU A 47 20.19 17.64 -3.79
N HIS A 48 20.84 18.15 -2.73
CA HIS A 48 20.38 19.29 -1.94
C HIS A 48 20.04 20.56 -2.75
N PRO A 49 20.72 20.90 -3.87
CA PRO A 49 20.32 22.03 -4.72
C PRO A 49 18.89 21.87 -5.29
N ALA A 50 18.44 20.63 -5.49
CA ALA A 50 17.12 20.27 -6.04
C ALA A 50 16.14 19.73 -4.99
N ARG A 51 16.35 20.04 -3.70
CA ARG A 51 15.51 19.61 -2.57
C ARG A 51 14.01 19.91 -2.75
N PHE A 52 13.67 21.01 -3.44
CA PHE A 52 12.29 21.35 -3.77
C PHE A 52 11.67 20.35 -4.77
N LEU A 53 12.39 19.95 -5.80
CA LEU A 53 11.93 18.95 -6.77
C LEU A 53 11.76 17.57 -6.14
N ILE A 54 12.65 17.18 -5.24
CA ILE A 54 12.56 15.89 -4.53
C ILE A 54 11.39 15.90 -3.55
N ALA A 55 11.25 16.97 -2.76
CA ALA A 55 10.11 17.12 -1.86
C ALA A 55 8.79 17.09 -2.65
N PHE A 56 8.73 17.82 -3.76
CA PHE A 56 7.57 17.83 -4.66
C PHE A 56 7.28 16.43 -5.21
N ALA A 57 8.27 15.70 -5.72
CA ALA A 57 8.11 14.35 -6.24
C ALA A 57 7.67 13.34 -5.17
N VAL A 58 8.21 13.42 -3.95
CA VAL A 58 7.81 12.55 -2.83
C VAL A 58 6.39 12.84 -2.37
N THR A 59 6.02 14.12 -2.27
CA THR A 59 4.65 14.52 -1.91
C THR A 59 3.67 14.06 -2.99
N LEU A 60 3.96 14.31 -4.26
CA LEU A 60 3.12 13.90 -5.38
C LEU A 60 2.99 12.37 -5.46
N GLY A 61 4.09 11.64 -5.24
CA GLY A 61 4.09 10.17 -5.16
C GLY A 61 3.26 9.65 -3.99
N THR A 62 3.35 10.28 -2.82
CA THR A 62 2.55 9.91 -1.65
C THR A 62 1.06 10.15 -1.89
N ILE A 63 0.70 11.26 -2.54
CA ILE A 63 -0.68 11.55 -2.95
C ILE A 63 -1.16 10.51 -3.98
N GLY A 64 -0.33 10.16 -4.96
CA GLY A 64 -0.65 9.13 -5.95
C GLY A 64 -0.86 7.73 -5.34
N VAL A 65 -0.07 7.37 -4.33
CA VAL A 65 -0.27 6.13 -3.56
C VAL A 65 -1.55 6.22 -2.73
N ALA A 66 -1.81 7.35 -2.07
CA ALA A 66 -3.03 7.55 -1.30
C ALA A 66 -4.29 7.42 -2.18
N LEU A 67 -4.29 8.02 -3.37
CA LEU A 67 -5.37 7.89 -4.37
C LEU A 67 -5.56 6.43 -4.81
N ASN A 68 -4.47 5.68 -5.03
CA ASN A 68 -4.55 4.26 -5.35
C ASN A 68 -5.15 3.41 -4.22
N VAL A 69 -4.87 3.74 -2.95
CA VAL A 69 -5.41 3.01 -1.78
C VAL A 69 -6.89 3.32 -1.54
N ILE A 70 -7.38 4.47 -2.01
CA ILE A 70 -8.80 4.81 -1.90
C ILE A 70 -9.66 3.86 -2.74
N GLY A 71 -9.18 3.37 -3.89
CA GLY A 71 -9.90 2.43 -4.75
C GLY A 71 -10.35 1.15 -4.02
N PRO A 72 -9.41 0.36 -3.44
CA PRO A 72 -9.75 -0.82 -2.64
C PRO A 72 -10.67 -0.52 -1.45
N LYS A 73 -10.50 0.65 -0.81
CA LYS A 73 -11.33 1.05 0.34
C LYS A 73 -12.79 1.33 -0.07
N ILE A 74 -12.99 2.00 -1.19
CA ILE A 74 -14.34 2.27 -1.73
C ILE A 74 -15.01 0.95 -2.14
N LEU A 75 -14.25 0.04 -2.78
CA LEU A 75 -14.78 -1.25 -3.20
C LEU A 75 -15.14 -2.16 -2.01
N GLY A 76 -14.32 -2.12 -0.95
CA GLY A 76 -14.64 -2.77 0.33
C GLY A 76 -15.96 -2.28 0.90
N ALA A 77 -16.15 -0.96 1.01
CA ALA A 77 -17.39 -0.37 1.52
C ALA A 77 -18.63 -0.74 0.68
N ALA A 78 -18.49 -0.82 -0.66
CA ALA A 78 -19.56 -1.31 -1.52
C ALA A 78 -19.87 -2.79 -1.22
N THR A 79 -18.83 -3.62 -1.12
CA THR A 79 -18.97 -5.05 -0.82
C THR A 79 -19.63 -5.29 0.54
N ASP A 80 -19.28 -4.51 1.55
CA ASP A 80 -19.89 -4.59 2.89
C ASP A 80 -21.41 -4.32 2.83
N LYS A 81 -21.82 -3.30 2.08
CA LYS A 81 -23.26 -2.99 1.85
C LYS A 81 -23.97 -4.08 1.06
N LEU A 82 -23.29 -4.70 0.10
CA LEU A 82 -23.82 -5.82 -0.68
C LEU A 82 -24.11 -7.02 0.23
N LEU A 83 -23.13 -7.41 1.03
CA LEU A 83 -23.24 -8.55 1.95
C LEU A 83 -24.32 -8.28 2.99
N ALA A 84 -24.33 -7.07 3.59
CA ALA A 84 -25.35 -6.67 4.55
C ALA A 84 -26.77 -6.77 3.96
N GLY A 85 -26.97 -6.32 2.72
CA GLY A 85 -28.28 -6.38 2.06
C GLY A 85 -28.71 -7.80 1.67
N ILE A 86 -27.78 -8.64 1.18
CA ILE A 86 -28.08 -10.05 0.85
C ILE A 86 -28.45 -10.84 2.11
N ILE A 87 -27.72 -10.63 3.20
CA ILE A 87 -27.97 -11.32 4.47
C ILE A 87 -29.25 -10.78 5.10
N GLY A 88 -29.46 -9.46 5.11
CA GLY A 88 -30.68 -8.82 5.61
C GLY A 88 -31.95 -9.31 4.91
N ALA A 89 -31.89 -9.52 3.59
CA ALA A 89 -33.00 -10.04 2.79
C ALA A 89 -33.38 -11.51 3.12
N ARG A 90 -32.46 -12.29 3.69
CA ARG A 90 -32.69 -13.71 4.04
C ARG A 90 -33.42 -13.87 5.37
N PHE A 91 -33.50 -12.82 6.19
CA PHE A 91 -34.12 -12.87 7.51
C PHE A 91 -35.43 -12.07 7.54
N PRO A 92 -36.44 -12.55 8.28
CA PRO A 92 -37.72 -11.86 8.37
C PRO A 92 -37.58 -10.49 9.05
N ALA A 93 -38.29 -9.50 8.51
CA ALA A 93 -38.33 -8.16 9.06
C ALA A 93 -38.89 -8.17 10.50
N GLY A 94 -38.18 -7.57 11.44
CA GLY A 94 -38.59 -7.44 12.84
C GLY A 94 -38.00 -8.47 13.81
N ALA A 95 -37.22 -9.44 13.33
CA ALA A 95 -36.41 -10.28 14.22
C ALA A 95 -35.16 -9.50 14.69
N ASN A 96 -34.83 -9.59 15.98
CA ASN A 96 -33.64 -8.89 16.50
C ASN A 96 -32.37 -9.61 16.04
N ARG A 97 -31.31 -8.87 15.71
CA ARG A 97 -30.05 -9.44 15.18
C ARG A 97 -29.48 -10.48 16.15
N GLU A 98 -29.53 -10.20 17.45
CA GLU A 98 -29.06 -11.13 18.48
C GLU A 98 -29.87 -12.42 18.50
N GLN A 99 -31.20 -12.32 18.34
CA GLN A 99 -32.09 -13.49 18.32
C GLN A 99 -31.85 -14.37 17.10
N ILE A 100 -31.52 -13.77 15.95
CA ILE A 100 -31.15 -14.50 14.73
C ILE A 100 -29.82 -15.23 14.93
N ILE A 101 -28.81 -14.54 15.47
CA ILE A 101 -27.49 -15.13 15.71
C ILE A 101 -27.59 -16.25 16.74
N GLU A 102 -28.39 -16.11 17.80
CA GLU A 102 -28.61 -17.16 18.81
C GLU A 102 -29.25 -18.40 18.19
N LYS A 103 -30.29 -18.22 17.35
CA LYS A 103 -30.92 -19.33 16.61
C LYS A 103 -29.97 -19.98 15.63
N LEU A 104 -29.20 -19.18 14.87
CA LEU A 104 -28.19 -19.69 13.95
C LEU A 104 -27.09 -20.43 14.69
N ARG A 105 -26.71 -20.01 15.90
CA ARG A 105 -25.69 -20.68 16.70
C ARG A 105 -26.16 -22.05 17.17
N ALA A 106 -27.46 -22.21 17.45
CA ALA A 106 -28.07 -23.49 17.80
C ALA A 106 -28.12 -24.47 16.61
N GLU A 107 -28.32 -23.98 15.38
CA GLU A 107 -28.37 -24.82 14.17
C GLU A 107 -26.99 -25.05 13.54
N ASN A 108 -26.21 -23.98 13.39
CA ASN A 108 -24.94 -23.93 12.65
C ASN A 108 -23.99 -22.87 13.25
N PRO A 109 -23.13 -23.26 14.22
CA PRO A 109 -22.19 -22.35 14.87
C PRO A 109 -21.29 -21.57 13.90
N ASN A 110 -20.81 -22.24 12.85
CA ASN A 110 -19.95 -21.63 11.84
C ASN A 110 -20.66 -20.51 11.05
N LEU A 111 -21.94 -20.69 10.72
CA LEU A 111 -22.72 -19.67 10.02
C LEU A 111 -23.03 -18.49 10.93
N ALA A 112 -23.30 -18.75 12.21
CA ALA A 112 -23.51 -17.70 13.20
C ALA A 112 -22.28 -16.80 13.33
N ASP A 113 -21.08 -17.39 13.41
CA ASP A 113 -19.84 -16.63 13.52
C ASP A 113 -19.57 -15.79 12.25
N MET A 114 -19.80 -16.35 11.05
CA MET A 114 -19.67 -15.60 9.80
C MET A 114 -20.64 -14.41 9.72
N VAL A 115 -21.89 -14.61 10.12
CA VAL A 115 -22.96 -13.59 10.03
C VAL A 115 -22.82 -12.54 11.14
N SER A 116 -22.22 -12.91 12.29
CA SER A 116 -21.93 -11.98 13.40
C SER A 116 -20.91 -10.90 13.05
N GLY A 117 -20.06 -11.13 12.06
CA GLY A 117 -19.09 -10.15 11.56
C GLY A 117 -19.68 -9.10 10.60
N VAL A 118 -20.93 -9.28 10.16
CA VAL A 118 -21.59 -8.38 9.20
C VAL A 118 -22.66 -7.55 9.92
N ASP A 119 -22.64 -6.24 9.70
CA ASP A 119 -23.68 -5.32 10.16
C ASP A 119 -24.88 -5.33 9.19
N PHE A 120 -25.70 -6.37 9.28
CA PHE A 120 -26.94 -6.50 8.51
C PHE A 120 -28.18 -6.09 9.32
N ILE A 121 -29.19 -5.58 8.62
CA ILE A 121 -30.50 -5.24 9.20
C ILE A 121 -31.52 -6.26 8.69
N PRO A 122 -32.16 -7.06 9.57
CA PRO A 122 -33.14 -8.08 9.16
C PRO A 122 -34.33 -7.46 8.43
N GLY A 123 -34.69 -8.01 7.26
CA GLY A 123 -35.80 -7.53 6.44
C GLY A 123 -35.47 -6.36 5.52
N VAL A 124 -34.24 -5.83 5.55
CA VAL A 124 -33.77 -4.81 4.61
C VAL A 124 -32.92 -5.48 3.53
N GLY A 125 -33.31 -5.28 2.27
CA GLY A 125 -32.58 -5.80 1.11
C GLY A 125 -31.36 -4.96 0.73
N ILE A 126 -30.85 -5.19 -0.48
CA ILE A 126 -29.71 -4.44 -1.02
C ILE A 126 -30.12 -2.98 -1.26
N ASP A 127 -29.39 -2.05 -0.64
CA ASP A 127 -29.48 -0.63 -0.95
C ASP A 127 -28.65 -0.29 -2.19
N PHE A 128 -29.27 -0.44 -3.37
CA PHE A 128 -28.65 -0.13 -4.66
C PHE A 128 -28.32 1.36 -4.82
N THR A 129 -29.03 2.25 -4.13
CA THR A 129 -28.81 3.69 -4.23
C THR A 129 -27.51 4.07 -3.53
N ALA A 130 -27.33 3.66 -2.27
CA ALA A 130 -26.10 3.91 -1.53
C ALA A 130 -24.89 3.25 -2.22
N MET A 131 -25.06 2.02 -2.71
CA MET A 131 -24.01 1.32 -3.44
C MET A 131 -23.64 2.03 -4.75
N GLY A 132 -24.64 2.50 -5.51
CA GLY A 132 -24.43 3.26 -6.74
C GLY A 132 -23.66 4.57 -6.51
N GLN A 133 -23.92 5.28 -5.41
CA GLN A 133 -23.17 6.48 -5.03
C GLN A 133 -21.69 6.17 -4.74
N ILE A 134 -21.43 5.10 -4.00
CA ILE A 134 -20.07 4.64 -3.66
C ILE A 134 -19.32 4.25 -4.94
N LEU A 135 -19.93 3.44 -5.80
CA LEU A 135 -19.35 3.02 -7.08
C LEU A 135 -19.15 4.20 -8.04
N GLY A 136 -20.10 5.14 -8.09
CA GLY A 136 -19.97 6.37 -8.88
C GLY A 136 -18.79 7.23 -8.41
N LEU A 137 -18.58 7.37 -7.11
CA LEU A 137 -17.43 8.09 -6.55
C LEU A 137 -16.12 7.38 -6.89
N ALA A 138 -16.08 6.04 -6.81
CA ALA A 138 -14.94 5.25 -7.26
C ALA A 138 -14.64 5.50 -8.74
N LEU A 139 -15.66 5.43 -9.60
CA LEU A 139 -15.51 5.64 -11.04
C LEU A 139 -14.89 7.00 -11.35
N VAL A 140 -15.42 8.07 -10.76
CA VAL A 140 -14.90 9.44 -10.95
C VAL A 140 -13.44 9.53 -10.50
N LEU A 141 -13.11 8.96 -9.33
CA LEU A 141 -11.75 8.96 -8.81
C LEU A 141 -10.78 8.20 -9.74
N PHE A 142 -11.19 7.04 -10.27
CA PHE A 142 -10.39 6.27 -11.22
C PHE A 142 -10.19 7.01 -12.54
N VAL A 143 -11.22 7.70 -13.05
CA VAL A 143 -11.10 8.53 -14.26
C VAL A 143 -10.06 9.63 -14.05
N ILE A 144 -10.10 10.34 -12.91
CA ILE A 144 -9.12 11.38 -12.58
C ILE A 144 -7.71 10.77 -12.49
N ALA A 145 -7.54 9.66 -11.77
CA ALA A 145 -6.24 8.99 -11.67
C ALA A 145 -5.69 8.55 -13.04
N GLY A 146 -6.56 8.03 -13.91
CA GLY A 146 -6.22 7.65 -15.27
C GLY A 146 -5.76 8.84 -16.11
N LEU A 147 -6.42 10.00 -15.99
CA LEU A 147 -6.02 11.23 -16.68
C LEU A 147 -4.64 11.71 -16.24
N PHE A 148 -4.35 11.69 -14.93
CA PHE A 148 -3.01 12.03 -14.43
C PHE A 148 -1.95 11.07 -14.97
N THR A 149 -2.23 9.77 -14.95
CA THR A 149 -1.32 8.74 -15.47
C THR A 149 -1.07 8.93 -16.97
N TYR A 150 -2.12 9.24 -17.74
CA TYR A 150 -2.03 9.54 -19.16
C TYR A 150 -1.19 10.80 -19.43
N ALA A 151 -1.42 11.88 -18.68
CA ALA A 151 -0.65 13.12 -18.79
C ALA A 151 0.85 12.89 -18.48
N GLN A 152 1.18 12.08 -17.47
CA GLN A 152 2.57 11.70 -17.18
C GLN A 152 3.21 10.92 -18.34
N GLY A 153 2.46 10.01 -18.97
CA GLY A 153 2.93 9.25 -20.13
C GLY A 153 3.17 10.15 -21.35
N TRP A 154 2.30 11.13 -21.58
CA TRP A 154 2.45 12.10 -22.67
C TRP A 154 3.72 12.95 -22.50
N ILE A 155 3.96 13.48 -21.30
CA ILE A 155 5.17 14.27 -20.99
C ILE A 155 6.45 13.42 -21.16
N LEU A 156 6.43 12.15 -20.73
CA LEU A 156 7.59 11.29 -20.86
C LEU A 156 7.94 11.02 -22.33
N ASN A 157 6.94 10.84 -23.20
CA ASN A 157 7.16 10.65 -24.63
C ASN A 157 7.76 11.89 -25.29
N GLU A 158 7.35 13.10 -24.87
CA GLU A 158 7.87 14.35 -25.42
C GLU A 158 9.33 14.63 -25.00
N VAL A 159 9.77 14.13 -23.84
CA VAL A 159 11.16 14.28 -23.37
C VAL A 159 12.13 13.29 -24.02
N ILE A 160 11.64 12.15 -24.52
CA ILE A 160 12.47 11.09 -25.12
C ILE A 160 12.74 11.35 -26.61
N GLN A 161 11.91 12.16 -27.28
CA GLN A 161 12.08 12.56 -28.68
C GLN A 161 12.93 13.83 -28.80
#